data_AF-A0A1C6ETR0-F1
#
_entry.id   AF-A0A1C6ETR0-F1
#
_cell.length_a   1.000
_cell.length_b   1.000
_cell.length_c   1.000
_cell.angle_alpha   90.00
_cell.angle_beta   90.00
_cell.angle_gamma   90.00
#
_symmetry.space_group_name_H-M   'P 1'
#
loop_
_entity.id
_entity.type
_entity.pdbx_description
1 polymer ?
#
loop_
_entity_poly.entity_id
_entity_poly.type
_entity_poly.pdbx_seq_one_letter_code
_entity_poly.pdbx_strand_id
1 'polypeptide(L)'
;MKKSILVLSVLVGGLFLINPTHEISFAQGNTTSSVKQQTMLTQADAEKLLINNNNKVNYIFKGTSDNFKSLQEKGLKGYIFLPDVDTDMGYFVDENTSHIYYFHPSGYLELIK
;
A
#
# COMPACT_ATOMS: atom_id res chain seq x y z
N MET A 1 31.96 -47.88 -39.20
CA MET A 1 32.27 -46.54 -38.65
C MET A 1 31.01 -46.01 -37.98
N LYS A 2 31.01 -45.92 -36.65
CA LYS A 2 29.82 -45.66 -35.83
C LYS A 2 29.61 -44.15 -35.76
N LYS A 3 28.45 -43.65 -36.19
CA LYS A 3 28.07 -42.24 -36.04
C LYS A 3 27.46 -42.08 -34.64
N SER A 4 28.16 -41.39 -33.74
CA SER A 4 27.61 -41.00 -32.44
C SER A 4 26.84 -39.70 -32.59
N ILE A 5 25.52 -39.75 -32.41
CA ILE A 5 24.67 -38.59 -32.16
C ILE A 5 24.79 -38.25 -30.66
N LEU A 6 25.09 -37.00 -30.34
CA LEU A 6 25.12 -36.48 -28.97
C LEU A 6 23.82 -35.69 -28.76
N VAL A 7 22.80 -36.35 -28.19
CA VAL A 7 21.54 -35.71 -27.80
C VAL A 7 21.80 -34.96 -26.49
N LEU A 8 21.85 -33.63 -26.55
CA LEU A 8 21.90 -32.78 -25.37
C LEU A 8 20.46 -32.43 -24.95
N SER A 9 19.86 -33.29 -24.14
CA SER A 9 18.57 -33.02 -23.50
C SER A 9 18.78 -32.18 -22.25
N VAL A 10 18.60 -30.86 -22.37
CA VAL A 10 18.50 -29.95 -21.22
C VAL A 10 17.08 -29.99 -20.69
N LEU A 11 16.92 -30.75 -19.61
CA LEU A 11 15.77 -30.77 -18.73
C LEU A 11 15.87 -29.54 -17.82
N VAL A 12 15.08 -28.50 -18.08
CA VAL A 12 14.79 -27.47 -17.09
C VAL A 12 13.32 -27.59 -16.74
N GLY A 13 13.09 -28.21 -15.59
CA GLY A 13 11.79 -28.36 -14.99
C GLY A 13 11.23 -27.02 -14.51
N GLY A 14 9.90 -26.95 -14.58
CA GLY A 14 9.06 -26.30 -13.57
C GLY A 14 9.21 -24.79 -13.43
N LEU A 15 8.49 -24.04 -14.26
CA LEU A 15 7.95 -22.76 -13.81
C LEU A 15 6.45 -22.93 -13.60
N PHE A 16 6.09 -23.38 -12.38
CA PHE A 16 4.73 -23.24 -11.89
C PHE A 16 4.45 -21.74 -11.74
N LEU A 17 3.77 -21.17 -12.73
CA LEU A 17 3.13 -19.86 -12.60
C LEU A 17 1.89 -20.03 -11.74
N ILE A 18 2.06 -19.98 -10.41
CA ILE A 18 0.94 -19.71 -9.52
C ILE A 18 0.82 -18.19 -9.38
N ASN A 19 -0.24 -17.64 -9.97
CA ASN A 19 -0.69 -16.29 -9.63
C ASN A 19 -1.25 -16.33 -8.21
N PRO A 20 -0.97 -15.37 -7.32
CA PRO A 20 -1.68 -15.28 -6.05
C PRO A 20 -3.12 -14.84 -6.34
N THR A 21 -4.07 -15.78 -6.24
CA THR A 21 -5.48 -15.44 -6.11
C THR A 21 -5.67 -14.81 -4.73
N HIS A 22 -6.09 -13.55 -4.69
CA HIS A 22 -6.57 -12.95 -3.44
C HIS A 22 -7.88 -13.64 -3.06
N GLU A 23 -7.80 -14.68 -2.22
CA GLU A 23 -8.98 -15.25 -1.58
C GLU A 23 -9.49 -14.24 -0.53
N ILE A 24 -10.60 -13.59 -0.85
CA ILE A 24 -11.45 -12.94 0.15
C ILE A 24 -12.29 -14.01 0.82
N SER A 25 -11.80 -14.50 1.96
CA SER A 25 -12.56 -15.37 2.86
C SER A 25 -13.10 -14.54 4.02
N PHE A 26 -14.42 -14.38 4.10
CA PHE A 26 -15.08 -13.84 5.27
C PHE A 26 -15.53 -15.00 6.16
N ALA A 27 -14.77 -15.27 7.21
CA ALA A 27 -15.18 -16.15 8.29
C ALA A 27 -14.97 -15.46 9.64
N GLN A 28 -16.09 -15.07 10.25
CA GLN A 28 -16.21 -14.68 11.65
C GLN A 28 -15.86 -15.91 12.52
N GLY A 29 -14.73 -15.87 13.24
CA GLY A 29 -14.30 -16.98 14.10
C GLY A 29 -13.09 -16.62 14.96
N ASN A 30 -13.16 -16.94 16.24
CA ASN A 30 -12.50 -16.23 17.32
C ASN A 30 -11.10 -16.79 17.62
N THR A 31 -10.15 -15.91 17.97
CA THR A 31 -8.92 -16.14 18.77
C THR A 31 -7.91 -17.21 18.28
N THR A 32 -6.72 -16.77 17.83
CA THR A 32 -5.42 -16.79 18.55
C THR A 32 -4.26 -16.79 17.53
N SER A 33 -3.23 -15.98 17.77
CA SER A 33 -1.96 -15.90 17.03
C SER A 33 -2.00 -15.22 15.65
N SER A 34 -2.18 -13.89 15.60
CA SER A 34 -1.98 -13.14 14.36
C SER A 34 -0.48 -13.05 14.05
N VAL A 35 0.01 -13.88 13.14
CA VAL A 35 0.97 -13.37 12.15
C VAL A 35 0.31 -12.10 11.62
N LYS A 36 0.87 -10.92 11.92
CA LYS A 36 0.33 -9.65 11.42
C LYS A 36 0.44 -9.71 9.90
N GLN A 37 -0.58 -10.25 9.25
CA GLN A 37 -0.80 -10.07 7.84
C GLN A 37 -0.99 -8.57 7.69
N GLN A 38 0.07 -7.89 7.25
CA GLN A 38 0.09 -6.46 7.06
C GLN A 38 -0.83 -6.20 5.88
N THR A 39 -2.13 -6.11 6.16
CA THR A 39 -3.15 -5.76 5.18
C THR A 39 -2.86 -4.34 4.76
N MET A 40 -2.51 -4.15 3.48
CA MET A 40 -2.41 -2.82 2.90
C MET A 40 -3.73 -2.09 3.18
N LEU A 41 -3.62 -0.88 3.73
CA LEU A 41 -4.80 -0.06 4.02
C LEU A 41 -5.59 0.19 2.74
N THR A 42 -6.91 0.16 2.85
CA THR A 42 -7.77 0.74 1.82
C THR A 42 -7.88 2.26 2.01
N GLN A 43 -8.38 2.97 1.00
CA GLN A 43 -8.70 4.39 1.11
C GLN A 43 -9.64 4.68 2.28
N ALA A 44 -10.65 3.82 2.48
CA ALA A 44 -11.64 3.98 3.55
C ALA A 44 -11.01 3.78 4.94
N ASP A 45 -10.07 2.84 5.06
CA ASP A 45 -9.33 2.65 6.32
C ASP A 45 -8.41 3.84 6.61
N ALA A 46 -7.76 4.40 5.60
CA ALA A 46 -6.93 5.59 5.73
C ALA A 46 -7.73 6.83 6.17
N GLU A 47 -8.92 7.04 5.60
CA GLU A 47 -9.83 8.10 6.03
C GLU A 47 -10.28 7.90 7.49
N LYS A 48 -10.62 6.66 7.86
CA LYS A 48 -10.97 6.31 9.24
C LYS A 48 -9.83 6.57 10.22
N LEU A 49 -8.58 6.30 9.83
CA LEU A 49 -7.40 6.64 10.64
C LEU A 49 -7.31 8.16 10.88
N LEU A 50 -7.55 8.98 9.86
CA LEU A 50 -7.56 10.44 10.00
C LEU A 50 -8.68 10.93 10.92
N ILE A 51 -9.89 10.40 10.78
CA ILE A 51 -11.04 10.74 11.64
C ILE A 51 -10.75 10.34 13.10
N ASN A 52 -10.17 9.16 13.32
CA ASN A 52 -9.79 8.71 14.66
C ASN A 52 -8.69 9.58 15.28
N ASN A 53 -7.76 10.08 14.45
CA ASN A 53 -6.70 10.98 14.88
C ASN A 53 -7.22 12.39 15.21
N ASN A 54 -8.12 12.92 14.38
CA ASN A 54 -8.78 14.20 14.61
C ASN A 54 -10.15 14.23 13.92
N ASN A 55 -11.21 14.15 14.73
CA ASN A 55 -12.61 14.13 14.29
C ASN A 55 -13.26 15.53 14.22
N LYS A 56 -12.48 16.60 14.34
CA LYS A 56 -13.00 17.99 14.33
C LYS A 56 -13.22 18.54 12.93
N VAL A 57 -12.69 17.87 11.91
CA VAL A 57 -12.74 18.28 10.50
C VAL A 57 -13.12 17.09 9.63
N ASN A 58 -13.74 17.38 8.49
CA ASN A 58 -13.93 16.39 7.44
C ASN A 58 -12.68 16.32 6.57
N TYR A 59 -12.47 15.19 5.90
CA TYR A 59 -11.32 14.97 5.03
C TYR A 59 -11.79 14.72 3.60
N ILE A 60 -11.27 15.50 2.66
CA ILE A 60 -11.61 15.41 1.25
C ILE A 60 -10.51 14.61 0.56
N PHE A 61 -10.85 13.48 -0.05
CA PHE A 61 -9.90 12.69 -0.82
C PHE A 61 -9.38 13.46 -2.04
N LYS A 62 -8.05 13.50 -2.22
CA LYS A 62 -7.39 14.23 -3.31
C LYS A 62 -6.64 13.35 -4.30
N GLY A 63 -6.49 12.05 -4.01
CA GLY A 63 -5.79 11.11 -4.88
C GLY A 63 -4.81 10.22 -4.13
N THR A 64 -3.99 9.51 -4.89
CA THR A 64 -2.97 8.61 -4.35
C THR A 64 -1.58 9.20 -4.54
N SER A 65 -0.59 8.59 -3.90
CA SER A 65 0.84 8.95 -4.06
C SER A 65 1.30 9.09 -5.51
N ASP A 66 0.66 8.39 -6.46
CA ASP A 66 0.99 8.44 -7.89
C ASP A 66 0.69 9.81 -8.53
N ASN A 67 -0.14 10.64 -7.89
CA ASN A 67 -0.41 12.01 -8.33
C ASN A 67 0.68 13.01 -7.92
N PHE A 68 1.63 12.62 -7.06
CA PHE A 68 2.59 13.53 -6.45
C PHE A 68 4.03 13.04 -6.61
N LYS A 69 4.82 13.80 -7.38
CA LYS A 69 6.22 13.47 -7.70
C LYS A 69 7.08 13.26 -6.44
N SER A 70 6.89 14.09 -5.42
CA SER A 70 7.65 14.02 -4.16
C SER A 70 7.42 12.73 -3.37
N LEU A 71 6.23 12.12 -3.47
CA LEU A 71 5.93 10.83 -2.85
C LEU A 71 6.50 9.66 -3.66
N GLN A 72 6.39 9.74 -4.99
CA GLN A 72 6.98 8.75 -5.91
C GLN A 72 8.50 8.65 -5.77
N GLU A 73 9.20 9.80 -5.71
CA GLU A 73 10.66 9.84 -5.52
C GLU A 73 11.11 9.24 -4.19
N LYS A 74 10.23 9.22 -3.18
CA LYS A 74 10.48 8.59 -1.87
C LYS A 74 10.03 7.12 -1.81
N GLY A 75 9.41 6.60 -2.88
CA GLY A 75 8.84 5.25 -2.90
C GLY A 75 7.67 5.07 -1.94
N LEU A 76 7.02 6.17 -1.52
CA LEU A 76 5.89 6.13 -0.60
C LEU A 76 4.60 5.84 -1.35
N LYS A 77 3.76 4.99 -0.76
CA LYS A 77 2.48 4.58 -1.33
C LYS A 77 1.36 4.81 -0.33
N GLY A 78 0.23 5.30 -0.84
CA GLY A 78 -0.95 5.56 -0.03
C GLY A 78 -1.80 6.73 -0.53
N TYR A 79 -2.53 7.33 0.40
CA TYR A 79 -3.69 8.18 0.11
C TYR A 79 -3.50 9.59 0.62
N ILE A 80 -3.96 10.57 -0.16
CA ILE A 80 -3.86 12.00 0.16
C ILE A 80 -5.25 12.55 0.45
N PHE A 81 -5.34 13.29 1.55
CA PHE A 81 -6.55 13.97 1.98
C PHE A 81 -6.26 15.44 2.27
N LEU A 82 -7.24 16.30 2.02
CA LEU A 82 -7.21 17.71 2.44
C LEU A 82 -8.29 17.91 3.50
N PRO A 83 -7.97 18.48 4.67
CA PRO A 83 -9.00 18.80 5.66
C PRO A 83 -9.91 19.91 5.12
N ASP A 84 -11.20 19.85 5.45
CA ASP A 84 -12.20 20.85 5.06
C ASP A 84 -12.11 22.11 5.96
N VAL A 85 -10.96 22.79 5.90
CA VAL A 85 -10.64 24.05 6.59
C VAL A 85 -9.72 24.87 5.72
N ASP A 86 -9.60 26.17 6.01
CA ASP A 86 -8.68 27.07 5.30
C ASP A 86 -7.21 26.74 5.64
N THR A 87 -6.58 25.92 4.81
CA THR A 87 -5.18 25.50 4.96
C THR A 87 -4.60 25.01 3.63
N ASP A 88 -3.29 25.18 3.48
CA ASP A 88 -2.51 24.63 2.36
C ASP A 88 -1.94 23.23 2.66
N MET A 89 -2.08 22.76 3.92
CA MET A 89 -1.51 21.49 4.36
C MET A 89 -2.50 20.35 4.19
N GLY A 90 -2.09 19.32 3.44
CA GLY A 90 -2.79 18.05 3.34
C GLY A 90 -2.26 17.02 4.32
N TYR A 91 -2.85 15.84 4.25
CA TYR A 91 -2.43 14.64 4.95
C TYR A 91 -2.10 13.55 3.96
N PHE A 92 -0.98 12.86 4.17
CA PHE A 92 -0.64 11.63 3.49
C PHE A 92 -0.74 10.48 4.50
N VAL A 93 -1.46 9.43 4.15
CA VAL A 93 -1.55 8.20 4.95
C VAL A 93 -0.85 7.09 4.18
N ASP A 94 0.22 6.55 4.75
CA ASP A 94 1.00 5.48 4.14
C ASP A 94 0.23 4.15 4.24
N GLU A 95 0.00 3.51 3.09
CA GLU A 95 -0.84 2.31 3.02
C GLU A 95 -0.22 1.07 3.64
N ASN A 96 1.11 1.07 3.80
CA ASN A 96 1.86 -0.07 4.32
C ASN A 96 2.05 0.03 5.84
N THR A 97 2.23 1.24 6.36
CA THR A 97 2.63 1.48 7.76
C THR A 97 1.54 2.09 8.62
N SER A 98 0.44 2.56 8.03
CA SER A 98 -0.62 3.30 8.71
C SER A 98 -0.17 4.62 9.36
N HIS A 99 1.04 5.07 9.04
CA HIS A 99 1.53 6.36 9.49
C HIS A 99 0.78 7.49 8.78
N ILE A 100 0.47 8.53 9.56
CA ILE A 100 -0.17 9.75 9.07
C ILE A 100 0.90 10.83 9.04
N TYR A 101 1.00 11.55 7.93
CA TYR A 101 1.94 12.64 7.74
C TYR A 101 1.20 13.92 7.39
N TYR A 102 1.65 15.06 7.89
CA TYR A 102 1.42 16.34 7.21
C TYR A 102 2.14 16.30 5.87
N PHE A 103 1.48 16.78 4.83
CA PHE A 103 1.95 16.69 3.45
C PHE A 103 1.70 17.99 2.70
N HIS A 104 2.71 18.43 1.94
CA HIS A 104 2.55 19.50 0.96
C HIS A 104 3.20 19.07 -0.38
N PRO A 105 2.57 19.38 -1.54
CA PRO A 105 3.11 19.00 -2.86
C PRO A 105 4.54 19.48 -3.16
N SER A 106 5.03 20.50 -2.46
CA SER A 106 6.43 20.95 -2.54
C SER A 106 7.45 19.90 -2.08
N GLY A 107 6.99 18.82 -1.44
CA GLY A 107 7.83 17.75 -0.91
C GLY A 107 7.98 17.78 0.61
N TYR A 108 7.26 18.68 1.30
CA TYR A 108 7.13 18.64 2.74
C TYR A 108 6.42 17.37 3.18
N LEU A 109 6.99 16.69 4.18
CA LEU A 109 6.41 15.51 4.81
C LEU A 109 6.86 15.44 6.27
N GLU A 110 5.91 15.42 7.20
CA GLU A 110 6.18 15.35 8.64
C GLU A 110 5.26 14.33 9.30
N LEU A 111 5.83 13.36 10.02
CA LEU A 111 5.07 12.33 10.72
C LEU A 111 4.27 12.94 11.88
N ILE A 112 2.98 12.61 11.97
CA ILE A 112 2.12 12.97 13.10
C ILE A 112 2.34 11.97 14.23
N LYS A 113 2.57 12.49 15.44
CA LYS A 113 2.88 11.72 16.66
C LYS A 113 1.63 11.15 17.32
#